data_AF-A0A3D1PBG0-F1
#
_entry.id   AF-A0A3D1PBG0-F1
#
_cell.length_a   1.000
_cell.length_b   1.000
_cell.length_c   1.000
_cell.angle_alpha   90.00
_cell.angle_beta   90.00
_cell.angle_gamma   90.00
#
_symmetry.space_group_name_H-M   'P 1'
#
loop_
_entity.id
_entity.type
_entity.pdbx_description
1 polymer ?
#
loop_
_entity_poly.entity_id
_entity_poly.type
_entity_poly.pdbx_seq_one_letter_code
_entity_poly.pdbx_strand_id
1 'polypeptide(L)'
;MKFEHLVVTGDPFFFNRHKFLFKALSSYFEQVEFIQTNNLYYQSKISNFFMGVSYKINNLVSPNKAEKVWKNEQAFITRSKITEQQIKRLAYVPDLVFQVFSMYNPFWDKFDIPYVTYLDYTMALAKRSWSLWAPFNNEREFAAWVNCERIAYAQAHHLFTMSELVKS
;
A
#
# COMPACT_ATOMS: atom_id res chain seq x y z
N MET A 1 -24.07 15.53 -5.22
CA MET A 1 -23.55 14.74 -4.08
C MET A 1 -22.35 15.50 -3.54
N LYS A 2 -22.36 15.87 -2.26
CA LYS A 2 -21.22 16.54 -1.61
C LYS A 2 -20.44 15.44 -0.90
N PHE A 3 -19.15 15.32 -1.17
CA PHE A 3 -18.29 14.40 -0.43
C PHE A 3 -17.75 15.14 0.79
N GLU A 4 -17.83 14.54 1.96
CA GLU A 4 -17.44 15.15 3.23
C GLU A 4 -16.07 14.63 3.67
N HIS A 5 -15.88 13.31 3.63
CA HIS A 5 -14.74 12.65 4.25
C HIS A 5 -13.92 11.81 3.25
N LEU A 6 -12.68 12.24 3.00
CA LEU A 6 -11.66 11.49 2.27
C LEU A 6 -10.64 10.89 3.23
N VAL A 7 -10.40 9.60 3.12
CA VAL A 7 -9.28 8.93 3.82
C VAL A 7 -8.21 8.55 2.82
N VAL A 8 -6.99 9.03 3.01
CA VAL A 8 -5.82 8.70 2.19
C VAL A 8 -4.99 7.63 2.89
N THR A 9 -4.69 6.55 2.18
CA THR A 9 -3.88 5.43 2.68
C THR A 9 -2.64 5.24 1.81
N GLY A 10 -1.49 4.95 2.42
CA GLY A 10 -0.25 4.70 1.69
C GLY A 10 0.99 4.78 2.58
N ASP A 11 2.16 4.76 1.95
CA ASP A 11 3.43 5.02 2.64
C ASP A 11 3.60 6.55 2.88
N PRO A 12 4.05 6.98 4.08
CA PRO A 12 4.27 8.40 4.38
C PRO A 12 5.21 9.12 3.40
N PHE A 13 6.19 8.42 2.83
CA PHE A 13 7.08 8.97 1.80
C PHE A 13 6.27 9.48 0.60
N PHE A 14 5.26 8.70 0.20
CA PHE A 14 4.42 9.04 -0.94
C PHE A 14 3.37 10.10 -0.63
N PHE A 15 2.96 10.24 0.64
CA PHE A 15 2.12 11.36 1.04
C PHE A 15 2.82 12.69 0.81
N ASN A 16 4.08 12.78 1.23
CA ASN A 16 4.88 13.98 1.01
C ASN A 16 5.16 14.22 -0.49
N ARG A 17 5.49 13.17 -1.25
CA ARG A 17 5.72 13.26 -2.70
C ARG A 17 4.50 13.81 -3.45
N HIS A 18 3.29 13.46 -3.01
CA HIS A 18 2.03 13.85 -3.65
C HIS A 18 1.24 14.90 -2.86
N LYS A 19 1.89 15.67 -1.97
CA LYS A 19 1.21 16.66 -1.11
C LYS A 19 0.35 17.67 -1.87
N PHE A 20 0.75 18.04 -3.09
CA PHE A 20 0.00 18.98 -3.92
C PHE A 20 -1.27 18.37 -4.52
N LEU A 21 -1.26 17.06 -4.80
CA LEU A 21 -2.47 16.33 -5.18
C LEU A 21 -3.48 16.36 -4.03
N PHE A 22 -3.05 16.03 -2.81
CA PHE A 22 -3.95 16.05 -1.65
C PHE A 22 -4.43 17.46 -1.27
N LYS A 23 -3.59 18.48 -1.48
CA LYS A 23 -3.99 19.88 -1.36
C LYS A 23 -5.04 20.28 -2.40
N ALA A 24 -4.97 19.76 -3.61
CA ALA A 24 -6.00 19.97 -4.61
C ALA A 24 -7.30 19.21 -4.26
N LEU A 25 -7.18 17.97 -3.77
CA LEU A 25 -8.33 17.19 -3.32
C LEU A 25 -9.06 17.83 -2.13
N SER A 26 -8.34 18.50 -1.22
CA SER A 26 -8.97 19.16 -0.06
C SER A 26 -9.92 20.31 -0.41
N SER A 27 -10.01 20.76 -1.66
CA SER A 27 -11.07 21.70 -2.08
C SER A 27 -12.40 21.01 -2.41
N TYR A 28 -12.43 19.69 -2.52
CA TYR A 28 -13.60 18.89 -2.88
C TYR A 28 -14.19 18.09 -1.72
N PHE A 29 -13.46 18.01 -0.60
CA PHE A 29 -13.86 17.30 0.61
C PHE A 29 -13.75 18.25 1.80
N GLU A 30 -14.62 18.09 2.80
CA GLU A 30 -14.55 18.87 4.03
C GLU A 30 -13.36 18.46 4.89
N GLN A 31 -13.05 17.16 4.91
CA GLN A 31 -11.94 16.59 5.66
C GLN A 31 -11.15 15.61 4.80
N VAL A 32 -9.81 15.76 4.85
CA VAL A 32 -8.85 14.80 4.29
C VAL A 32 -8.01 14.26 5.45
N GLU A 33 -8.19 12.99 5.78
CA GLU A 33 -7.45 12.30 6.83
C GLU A 33 -6.43 11.32 6.22
N PHE A 34 -5.27 11.15 6.86
CA PHE A 34 -4.22 10.25 6.39
C PHE A 34 -4.04 9.09 7.35
N ILE A 35 -4.29 7.87 6.87
CA ILE A 35 -3.97 6.65 7.60
C ILE A 35 -2.64 6.13 7.08
N GLN A 36 -1.63 6.22 7.94
CA GLN A 36 -0.32 5.65 7.69
C GLN A 36 -0.33 4.17 8.06
N THR A 37 -0.06 3.31 7.09
CA THR A 37 0.20 1.90 7.37
C THR A 37 1.61 1.79 7.90
N ASN A 38 1.75 1.87 9.22
CA ASN A 38 3.03 1.67 9.87
C ASN A 38 3.60 0.31 9.47
N ASN A 39 4.92 0.27 9.32
CA ASN A 39 5.63 -0.95 8.96
C ASN A 39 5.20 -2.09 9.90
N LEU A 40 4.86 -3.26 9.35
CA LEU A 40 4.33 -4.44 10.08
C LEU A 40 5.11 -4.81 11.36
N TYR A 41 6.38 -4.38 11.39
CA TYR A 41 7.36 -4.61 12.43
C TYR A 41 7.37 -3.57 13.54
N TYR A 42 6.41 -2.64 13.59
CA TYR A 42 6.27 -1.69 14.69
C TYR A 42 5.21 -2.11 15.71
N GLN A 43 4.34 -3.07 15.39
CA GLN A 43 3.14 -3.35 16.18
C GLN A 43 3.33 -4.39 17.30
N SER A 44 4.41 -5.18 17.34
CA SER A 44 4.63 -6.22 18.35
C SER A 44 5.92 -5.99 19.14
N LYS A 45 5.83 -5.45 20.36
CA LYS A 45 7.00 -5.07 21.20
C LYS A 45 8.07 -6.17 21.33
N ILE A 46 7.70 -7.46 21.23
CA ILE A 46 8.60 -8.61 21.37
C ILE A 46 9.22 -9.02 20.01
N SER A 47 8.50 -8.95 18.89
CA SER A 47 9.10 -9.18 17.56
C SER A 47 9.99 -8.02 17.09
N ASN A 48 9.76 -6.81 17.63
CA ASN A 48 10.48 -5.60 17.26
C ASN A 48 11.99 -5.68 17.59
N PHE A 49 12.37 -6.42 18.64
CA PHE A 49 13.79 -6.58 18.99
C PHE A 49 14.50 -7.52 18.02
N PHE A 50 14.03 -8.76 17.88
CA PHE A 50 14.66 -9.75 17.01
C PHE A 50 14.60 -9.37 15.52
N MET A 51 13.50 -8.76 15.08
CA MET A 51 13.38 -8.34 13.68
C MET A 51 13.98 -6.97 13.38
N GLY A 52 14.02 -6.05 14.34
CA GLY A 52 14.80 -4.82 14.20
C GLY A 52 16.30 -5.10 14.10
N VAL A 53 16.78 -6.08 14.89
CA VAL A 53 18.15 -6.59 14.81
C VAL A 53 18.39 -7.30 13.47
N SER A 54 17.50 -8.20 13.05
CA SER A 54 17.66 -8.89 11.76
C SER A 54 17.56 -7.95 10.56
N TYR A 55 16.70 -6.92 10.60
CA TYR A 55 16.59 -5.90 9.56
C TYR A 55 17.84 -5.03 9.48
N LYS A 56 18.41 -4.60 10.62
CA LYS A 56 19.68 -3.86 10.65
C LYS A 56 20.85 -4.71 10.14
N ILE A 57 20.93 -5.97 10.58
CA ILE A 57 21.97 -6.91 10.12
C ILE A 57 21.80 -7.20 8.62
N ASN A 58 20.58 -7.45 8.16
CA ASN A 58 20.31 -7.70 6.74
C ASN A 58 20.57 -6.47 5.88
N ASN A 59 20.25 -5.25 6.32
CA ASN A 59 20.60 -4.02 5.58
C ASN A 59 22.11 -3.77 5.52
N LEU A 60 22.86 -4.15 6.56
CA LEU A 60 24.32 -4.05 6.56
C LEU A 60 24.99 -5.08 5.64
N VAL A 61 24.39 -6.26 5.48
CA VAL A 61 24.97 -7.39 4.71
C VAL A 61 24.45 -7.44 3.27
N SER A 62 23.18 -7.11 3.02
CA SER A 62 22.56 -7.07 1.69
C SER A 62 21.22 -6.34 1.73
N PRO A 63 21.13 -5.09 1.23
CA PRO A 63 19.88 -4.31 1.15
C PRO A 63 18.71 -5.08 0.52
N ASN A 64 19.01 -5.94 -0.47
CA ASN A 64 18.03 -6.80 -1.12
C ASN A 64 17.33 -7.78 -0.17
N LYS A 65 17.98 -8.22 0.93
CA LYS A 65 17.36 -9.11 1.92
C LYS A 65 16.34 -8.39 2.81
N ALA A 66 16.55 -7.11 3.07
CA ALA A 66 15.67 -6.30 3.89
C ALA A 66 14.34 -5.99 3.17
N GLU A 67 14.39 -5.74 1.85
CA GLU A 67 13.18 -5.52 1.05
C GLU A 67 12.30 -6.78 0.91
N LYS A 68 12.90 -7.98 0.88
CA LYS A 68 12.18 -9.27 0.82
C LYS A 68 11.22 -9.50 1.98
N VAL A 69 11.61 -9.00 3.14
CA VAL A 69 10.80 -9.11 4.37
C VAL A 69 9.44 -8.42 4.18
N TRP A 70 9.36 -7.43 3.29
CA TRP A 70 8.17 -6.61 3.08
C TRP A 70 7.44 -6.88 1.75
N LYS A 71 8.10 -7.55 0.80
CA LYS A 71 7.58 -7.83 -0.54
C LYS A 71 7.23 -9.31 -0.71
N ASN A 72 6.20 -9.77 0.01
CA ASN A 72 5.61 -11.09 -0.14
C ASN A 72 4.09 -11.04 0.10
N GLU A 73 3.38 -12.10 -0.31
CA GLU A 73 1.92 -12.22 -0.20
C GLU A 73 1.42 -12.03 1.24
N GLN A 74 2.03 -12.70 2.22
CA GLN A 74 1.60 -12.61 3.61
C GLN A 74 1.73 -11.18 4.14
N ALA A 75 2.84 -10.50 3.84
CA ALA A 75 3.05 -9.10 4.23
C ALA A 75 2.00 -8.18 3.58
N PHE A 76 1.67 -8.39 2.31
CA PHE A 76 0.63 -7.64 1.61
C PHE A 76 -0.73 -7.80 2.31
N ILE A 77 -1.13 -9.05 2.57
CA ILE A 77 -2.43 -9.37 3.20
C ILE A 77 -2.48 -8.81 4.62
N THR A 78 -1.42 -8.99 5.41
CA THR A 78 -1.38 -8.48 6.78
C THR A 78 -1.46 -6.95 6.82
N ARG A 79 -0.75 -6.24 5.94
CA ARG A 79 -0.86 -4.77 5.83
C ARG A 79 -2.29 -4.37 5.48
N SER A 80 -2.88 -5.04 4.49
CA SER A 80 -4.25 -4.79 4.05
C SER A 80 -5.24 -4.90 5.21
N LYS A 81 -5.16 -5.97 6.00
CA LYS A 81 -6.03 -6.18 7.17
C LYS A 81 -5.81 -5.17 8.29
N ILE A 82 -4.57 -4.74 8.52
CA ILE A 82 -4.27 -3.69 9.50
C ILE A 82 -4.88 -2.36 9.05
N THR A 83 -4.66 -1.97 7.80
CA THR A 83 -5.23 -0.72 7.25
C THR A 83 -6.75 -0.76 7.28
N GLU A 84 -7.35 -1.87 6.89
CA GLU A 84 -8.80 -2.08 6.96
C GLU A 84 -9.32 -1.90 8.40
N GLN A 85 -8.65 -2.46 9.40
CA GLN A 85 -9.00 -2.26 10.81
C GLN A 85 -8.85 -0.82 11.27
N GLN A 86 -7.84 -0.08 10.76
CA GLN A 86 -7.68 1.33 11.06
C GLN A 86 -8.84 2.15 10.50
N ILE A 87 -9.24 1.89 9.25
CA ILE A 87 -10.39 2.54 8.60
C ILE A 87 -11.68 2.22 9.38
N LYS A 88 -11.89 0.96 9.77
CA LYS A 88 -13.07 0.54 10.55
C LYS A 88 -13.17 1.17 11.96
N ARG A 89 -12.06 1.68 12.51
CA ARG A 89 -12.01 2.29 13.84
C ARG A 89 -12.20 3.81 13.81
N LEU A 90 -12.37 4.41 12.64
CA LEU A 90 -12.73 5.82 12.52
C LEU A 90 -14.07 6.07 13.21
N ALA A 91 -14.21 7.26 13.81
CA ALA A 91 -15.47 7.68 14.43
C ALA A 91 -16.59 7.97 13.42
N TYR A 92 -16.26 7.93 12.12
CA TYR A 92 -17.13 8.19 10.99
C TYR A 92 -16.86 7.16 9.89
N VAL A 93 -17.78 7.05 8.93
CA VAL A 93 -17.60 6.24 7.71
C VAL A 93 -17.12 7.17 6.60
N PRO A 94 -15.90 7.02 6.06
CA PRO A 94 -15.44 7.85 4.96
C PRO A 94 -16.27 7.62 3.70
N ASP A 95 -16.47 8.67 2.90
CA ASP A 95 -17.17 8.55 1.62
C ASP A 95 -16.29 7.87 0.56
N LEU A 96 -14.96 8.01 0.70
CA LEU A 96 -13.99 7.48 -0.24
C LEU A 96 -12.66 7.17 0.46
N VAL A 97 -12.05 6.05 0.11
CA VAL A 97 -10.63 5.78 0.41
C VAL A 97 -9.77 6.00 -0.82
N PHE A 98 -8.71 6.80 -0.68
CA PHE A 98 -7.73 7.07 -1.72
C PHE A 98 -6.42 6.36 -1.39
N GLN A 99 -6.19 5.20 -2.03
CA GLN A 99 -4.99 4.40 -1.85
C GLN A 99 -3.86 4.89 -2.78
N VAL A 100 -2.71 5.19 -2.20
CA VAL A 100 -1.50 5.60 -2.91
C VAL A 100 -0.59 4.38 -3.06
N PHE A 101 -0.38 3.93 -4.30
CA PHE A 101 0.30 2.68 -4.67
C PHE A 101 -0.37 1.40 -4.16
N SER A 102 0.09 0.25 -4.64
CA SER A 102 -0.45 -1.06 -4.26
C SER A 102 0.57 -1.96 -3.60
N MET A 103 1.11 -1.47 -2.48
CA MET A 103 1.88 -2.31 -1.55
C MET A 103 0.97 -3.11 -0.61
N TYR A 104 -0.33 -2.79 -0.60
CA TYR A 104 -1.40 -3.47 0.10
C TYR A 104 -2.75 -2.99 -0.49
N ASN A 105 -3.86 -3.58 -0.05
CA ASN A 105 -5.23 -3.22 -0.39
C ASN A 105 -5.92 -2.56 0.83
N PRO A 106 -6.59 -1.40 0.72
CA PRO A 106 -7.32 -0.81 1.84
C PRO A 106 -8.43 -1.71 2.41
N PHE A 107 -8.98 -2.62 1.60
CA PHE A 107 -10.03 -3.56 2.00
C PHE A 107 -9.72 -4.95 1.42
N TRP A 108 -9.16 -5.85 2.25
CA TRP A 108 -8.87 -7.22 1.80
C TRP A 108 -10.15 -8.07 1.74
N ASP A 109 -11.00 -7.90 2.75
CA ASP A 109 -12.32 -8.50 2.81
C ASP A 109 -13.37 -7.55 2.21
N LYS A 110 -14.59 -8.06 1.93
CA LYS A 110 -15.65 -7.25 1.32
C LYS A 110 -16.00 -6.05 2.21
N PHE A 111 -16.07 -4.87 1.61
CA PHE A 111 -16.44 -3.64 2.31
C PHE A 111 -17.28 -2.71 1.44
N ASP A 112 -18.16 -1.91 2.06
CA ASP A 112 -19.14 -1.07 1.35
C ASP A 112 -18.63 0.36 1.07
N ILE A 113 -17.41 0.68 1.51
CA ILE A 113 -16.77 1.98 1.21
C ILE A 113 -16.02 1.88 -0.11
N PRO A 114 -16.32 2.74 -1.11
CA PRO A 114 -15.58 2.74 -2.36
C PRO A 114 -14.14 3.20 -2.11
N TYR A 115 -13.20 2.64 -2.88
CA TYR A 115 -11.85 3.15 -2.91
C TYR A 115 -11.33 3.28 -4.32
N VAL A 116 -10.41 4.22 -4.48
CA VAL A 116 -9.64 4.44 -5.71
C VAL A 116 -8.17 4.23 -5.42
N THR A 117 -7.42 3.85 -6.45
CA THR A 117 -5.97 3.66 -6.33
C THR A 117 -5.23 4.56 -7.30
N TYR A 118 -4.16 5.21 -6.83
CA TYR A 118 -3.23 5.99 -7.66
C TYR A 118 -1.90 5.24 -7.83
N LEU A 119 -1.57 4.89 -9.08
CA LEU A 119 -0.50 3.97 -9.45
C LEU A 119 0.54 4.63 -10.36
N ASP A 120 1.81 4.55 -9.97
CA ASP A 120 2.96 4.88 -10.82
C ASP A 120 3.66 3.63 -11.36
N TYR A 121 3.44 2.48 -10.73
CA TYR A 121 4.23 1.29 -10.96
C TYR A 121 3.51 0.03 -10.47
N THR A 122 3.78 -1.11 -11.11
CA THR A 122 3.33 -2.45 -10.71
C THR A 122 4.52 -3.35 -10.46
N MET A 123 4.33 -4.44 -9.73
CA MET A 123 5.42 -5.40 -9.53
C MET A 123 5.83 -6.12 -10.83
N ALA A 124 4.89 -6.29 -11.76
CA ALA A 124 5.21 -6.79 -13.10
C ALA A 124 6.16 -5.85 -13.86
N LEU A 125 5.89 -4.54 -13.83
CA LEU A 125 6.76 -3.54 -14.44
C LEU A 125 8.12 -3.46 -13.72
N ALA A 126 8.12 -3.61 -12.39
CA ALA A 126 9.33 -3.71 -11.57
C ALA A 126 10.21 -4.88 -11.98
N LYS A 127 9.64 -6.07 -12.10
CA LYS A 127 10.41 -7.26 -12.49
C LYS A 127 11.09 -7.10 -13.84
N ARG A 128 10.42 -6.46 -14.82
CA ARG A 128 10.96 -6.21 -16.15
C ARG A 128 12.04 -5.13 -16.17
N SER A 129 11.83 -4.03 -15.46
CA SER A 129 12.58 -2.79 -15.69
C SER A 129 13.51 -2.41 -14.53
N TRP A 130 13.28 -2.99 -13.35
CA TRP A 130 14.06 -2.76 -12.13
C TRP A 130 14.00 -3.98 -11.19
N SER A 131 14.65 -5.07 -11.59
CA SER A 131 14.57 -6.37 -10.88
C SER A 131 14.99 -6.33 -9.41
N LEU A 132 15.87 -5.39 -9.02
CA LEU A 132 16.22 -5.14 -7.61
C LEU A 132 15.00 -4.76 -6.76
N TRP A 133 14.03 -4.05 -7.35
CA TRP A 133 12.78 -3.67 -6.68
C TRP A 133 11.74 -4.80 -6.62
N ALA A 134 11.97 -5.90 -7.34
CA ALA A 134 11.16 -7.11 -7.33
C ALA A 134 11.96 -8.31 -6.76
N PRO A 135 12.34 -8.29 -5.48
CA PRO A 135 13.35 -9.20 -4.93
C PRO A 135 12.80 -10.61 -4.61
N PHE A 136 11.93 -11.18 -5.45
CA PHE A 136 11.36 -12.51 -5.24
C PHE A 136 12.41 -13.61 -5.43
N ASN A 137 12.36 -14.67 -4.62
CA ASN A 137 13.30 -15.79 -4.73
C ASN A 137 12.96 -16.72 -5.89
N ASN A 138 11.69 -16.77 -6.28
CA ASN A 138 11.17 -17.67 -7.30
C ASN A 138 9.88 -17.11 -7.92
N GLU A 139 9.48 -17.72 -9.05
CA GLU A 139 8.28 -17.34 -9.79
C GLU A 139 6.99 -17.49 -8.98
N ARG A 140 6.93 -18.44 -8.03
CA ARG A 140 5.75 -18.65 -7.19
C ARG A 140 5.51 -17.46 -6.26
N GLU A 141 6.55 -16.95 -5.61
CA GLU A 141 6.45 -15.76 -4.76
C GLU A 141 6.04 -14.52 -5.56
N PHE A 142 6.62 -14.34 -6.75
CA PHE A 142 6.23 -13.26 -7.66
C PHE A 142 4.76 -13.38 -8.10
N ALA A 143 4.33 -14.56 -8.53
CA ALA A 143 2.95 -14.82 -8.95
C ALA A 143 1.96 -14.59 -7.81
N ALA A 144 2.32 -14.97 -6.58
CA ALA A 144 1.49 -14.70 -5.39
C ALA A 144 1.31 -13.20 -5.16
N TRP A 145 2.38 -12.40 -5.27
CA TRP A 145 2.28 -10.93 -5.20
C TRP A 145 1.40 -10.36 -6.32
N VAL A 146 1.62 -10.78 -7.56
CA VAL A 146 0.81 -10.33 -8.71
C VAL A 146 -0.66 -10.67 -8.51
N ASN A 147 -0.99 -11.81 -7.89
CA ASN A 147 -2.37 -12.14 -7.55
C ASN A 147 -2.96 -11.18 -6.49
N CYS A 148 -2.18 -10.76 -5.49
CA CYS A 148 -2.60 -9.73 -4.54
C CYS A 148 -2.89 -8.40 -5.24
N GLU A 149 -1.98 -7.94 -6.11
CA GLU A 149 -2.17 -6.74 -6.93
C GLU A 149 -3.44 -6.86 -7.78
N ARG A 150 -3.64 -7.98 -8.47
CA ARG A 150 -4.84 -8.24 -9.28
C ARG A 150 -6.12 -8.14 -8.47
N ILE A 151 -6.15 -8.68 -7.25
CA ILE A 151 -7.32 -8.60 -6.36
C ILE A 151 -7.59 -7.14 -5.97
N ALA A 152 -6.56 -6.40 -5.55
CA ALA A 152 -6.68 -4.99 -5.22
C ALA A 152 -7.19 -4.16 -6.42
N TYR A 153 -6.62 -4.40 -7.60
CA TYR A 153 -7.03 -3.68 -8.80
C TYR A 153 -8.46 -3.97 -9.22
N ALA A 154 -8.89 -5.23 -9.12
CA ALA A 154 -10.25 -5.63 -9.49
C ALA A 154 -11.33 -5.10 -8.55
N GLN A 155 -10.98 -4.80 -7.30
CA GLN A 155 -11.90 -4.28 -6.29
C GLN A 155 -11.94 -2.74 -6.25
N ALA A 156 -10.93 -2.06 -6.79
CA ALA A 156 -10.90 -0.61 -6.83
C ALA A 156 -12.01 -0.07 -7.75
N HIS A 157 -12.73 0.95 -7.27
CA HIS A 157 -13.73 1.66 -8.07
C HIS A 157 -13.11 2.36 -9.28
N HIS A 158 -11.88 2.86 -9.12
CA HIS A 158 -11.10 3.45 -10.21
C HIS A 158 -9.60 3.29 -9.97
N LEU A 159 -8.85 3.13 -11.07
CA LEU A 159 -7.39 3.08 -11.09
C LEU A 159 -6.86 4.29 -11.85
N PHE A 160 -6.32 5.25 -11.12
CA PHE A 160 -5.60 6.38 -11.69
C PHE A 160 -4.16 5.93 -11.99
N THR A 161 -3.77 5.91 -13.26
CA THR A 161 -2.41 5.55 -13.68
C THR A 161 -1.62 6.80 -14.02
N MET A 162 -0.37 6.91 -13.56
CA MET A 162 0.49 8.06 -13.86
C MET A 162 1.09 8.02 -15.27
N SER A 163 1.09 6.84 -15.90
CA SER A 163 1.59 6.67 -17.26
C SER A 163 0.93 5.48 -17.95
N GLU A 164 0.97 5.46 -19.28
CA GLU A 164 0.51 4.33 -20.10
C GLU A 164 1.34 3.05 -19.85
N LEU A 165 2.54 3.15 -19.27
CA LEU A 165 3.39 1.99 -18.95
C LEU A 165 2.79 1.10 -17.85
N VAL A 166 1.89 1.65 -17.02
CA VAL A 166 1.22 0.91 -15.94
C VAL A 166 0.08 0.04 -16.48
N LYS A 167 -0.41 0.34 -17.69
CA LYS A 167 -1.53 -0.39 -18.32
C LYS A 167 -1.08 -1.61 -19.14
N SER A 168 0.22 -1.75 -19.40
CA SER A 168 0.82 -2.84 -20.20
C SER A 168 1.23 -4.04 -19.36
#